data_AF-A0A961DDC6-F1
#
_entry.id   AF-A0A961DDC6-F1
#
_cell.length_a   1.000
_cell.length_b   1.000
_cell.length_c   1.000
_cell.angle_alpha   90.00
_cell.angle_beta   90.00
_cell.angle_gamma   90.00
#
_symmetry.space_group_name_H-M   'P 1'
#
loop_
_entity.id
_entity.type
_entity.pdbx_description
1 polymer ?
#
loop_
_entity_poly.entity_id
_entity_poly.type
_entity_poly.pdbx_seq_one_letter_code
_entity_poly.pdbx_strand_id
1 'polypeptide(L)'
;MKQSFVRLLTFLIAFASTSAAIPDPLPKAPEPVDDILRLQIFLDTRLFGPGKLDGRPGEFTTKALKRYQTAHGLPETEMETHTLDL
;
A
#
# COMPACT_ATOMS: atom_id res chain seq x y z
N MET A 1 -50.24 -23.86 -59.53
CA MET A 1 -51.05 -22.71 -60.03
C MET A 1 -51.78 -22.19 -58.79
N LYS A 2 -51.49 -21.04 -58.15
CA LYS A 2 -51.14 -19.67 -58.56
C LYS A 2 -50.37 -19.04 -57.35
N GLN A 3 -49.17 -18.45 -57.50
CA GLN A 3 -48.91 -16.98 -57.67
C GLN A 3 -49.85 -16.15 -56.75
N SER A 4 -49.44 -15.30 -55.81
CA SER A 4 -48.29 -14.38 -55.66
C SER A 4 -48.24 -13.97 -54.16
N PHE A 5 -47.20 -13.36 -53.59
CA PHE A 5 -46.98 -11.92 -53.66
C PHE A 5 -45.78 -11.53 -52.77
N VAL A 6 -44.91 -10.70 -53.33
CA VAL A 6 -43.74 -10.04 -52.76
C VAL A 6 -44.06 -9.29 -51.46
N ARG A 7 -43.16 -9.35 -50.46
CA ARG A 7 -42.91 -8.31 -49.43
C ARG A 7 -41.61 -8.65 -48.70
N LEU A 8 -40.52 -7.99 -49.06
CA LEU A 8 -40.01 -6.76 -48.44
C LEU A 8 -39.10 -7.05 -47.24
N LEU A 9 -37.80 -7.11 -47.55
CA LEU A 9 -36.68 -6.53 -46.80
C LEU A 9 -36.92 -6.15 -45.33
N THR A 10 -36.25 -6.85 -44.40
CA THR A 10 -35.54 -6.21 -43.28
C THR A 10 -34.36 -7.09 -42.86
N PHE A 11 -33.15 -6.72 -43.26
CA PHE A 11 -31.93 -7.30 -42.70
C PHE A 11 -31.62 -6.54 -41.42
N LEU A 12 -32.08 -7.06 -40.27
CA LEU A 12 -31.76 -6.52 -38.96
C LEU A 12 -30.35 -6.95 -38.58
N ILE A 13 -29.34 -6.15 -38.95
CA ILE A 13 -28.00 -6.27 -38.38
C ILE A 13 -28.10 -5.82 -36.93
N ALA A 14 -28.27 -6.77 -36.02
CA ALA A 14 -28.09 -6.53 -34.61
C ALA A 14 -26.59 -6.24 -34.38
N PHE A 15 -26.22 -4.95 -34.34
CA PHE A 15 -25.01 -4.53 -33.65
C PHE A 15 -25.25 -4.81 -32.17
N ALA A 16 -24.89 -6.03 -31.73
CA ALA A 16 -24.74 -6.32 -30.32
C ALA A 16 -23.60 -5.43 -29.81
N SER A 17 -23.94 -4.31 -29.18
CA SER A 17 -23.00 -3.49 -28.43
C SER A 17 -22.34 -4.38 -27.38
N THR A 18 -21.12 -4.81 -27.64
CA THR A 18 -20.27 -5.39 -26.59
C THR A 18 -20.00 -4.25 -25.62
N SER A 19 -20.73 -4.23 -24.50
CA SER A 19 -20.43 -3.35 -23.38
C SER A 19 -19.03 -3.72 -22.90
N ALA A 20 -18.05 -2.86 -23.16
CA ALA A 20 -16.74 -2.97 -22.55
C ALA A 20 -16.94 -2.75 -21.04
N ALA A 21 -16.95 -3.84 -20.27
CA ALA A 21 -16.97 -3.77 -18.82
C ALA A 21 -15.70 -3.01 -18.39
N ILE A 22 -15.89 -1.90 -17.68
CA ILE A 22 -14.79 -1.19 -17.03
C ILE A 22 -14.24 -2.18 -15.98
N PRO A 23 -12.94 -2.52 -16.01
CA PRO A 23 -12.36 -3.40 -15.01
C PRO A 23 -12.56 -2.78 -13.62
N ASP A 24 -12.76 -3.63 -12.62
CA ASP A 24 -12.92 -3.18 -11.23
C ASP A 24 -11.78 -2.21 -10.86
N PRO A 25 -12.08 -1.13 -10.13
CA PRO A 25 -11.06 -0.18 -9.72
C PRO A 25 -9.98 -0.92 -8.93
N LEU A 26 -8.71 -0.61 -9.23
CA LEU A 26 -7.57 -1.16 -8.50
C LEU A 26 -7.76 -0.95 -6.99
N PRO A 27 -7.31 -1.90 -6.15
CA PRO A 27 -7.39 -1.74 -4.71
C PRO A 27 -6.70 -0.44 -4.29
N LYS A 28 -7.24 0.22 -3.26
CA LYS A 28 -6.64 1.41 -2.67
C LYS A 28 -5.18 1.10 -2.29
N ALA A 29 -4.29 2.03 -2.60
CA ALA A 29 -2.89 1.93 -2.16
C ALA A 29 -2.85 1.69 -0.64
N PRO A 30 -1.91 0.86 -0.15
CA PRO A 30 -1.74 0.66 1.29
C PRO A 30 -1.59 1.99 2.01
N GLU A 31 -2.15 2.09 3.22
CA GLU A 31 -1.92 3.24 4.08
C GLU A 31 -0.41 3.40 4.34
N PRO A 32 0.13 4.63 4.38
CA PRO A 32 1.53 4.85 4.70
C PRO A 32 1.89 4.21 6.05
N VAL A 33 2.97 3.44 6.08
CA VAL A 33 3.55 2.91 7.32
C VAL A 33 4.00 4.07 8.21
N ASP A 34 3.81 3.97 9.52
CA ASP A 34 4.28 4.96 10.49
C ASP A 34 5.83 5.02 10.52
N ASP A 35 6.41 6.21 10.67
CA ASP A 35 7.87 6.39 10.67
C ASP A 35 8.56 5.66 11.84
N ILE A 36 7.88 5.55 12.98
CA ILE A 36 8.39 4.79 14.13
C ILE A 36 8.42 3.30 13.80
N LEU A 37 7.40 2.78 13.09
CA LEU A 37 7.40 1.38 12.67
C LEU A 37 8.51 1.10 11.66
N ARG A 38 8.77 2.05 10.72
CA ARG A 38 9.92 1.95 9.80
C ARG A 38 11.23 1.92 10.57
N LEU A 39 11.39 2.77 11.58
CA LEU A 39 12.58 2.77 12.43
C LEU A 39 12.75 1.46 13.19
N GLN A 40 11.68 0.93 13.80
CA GLN A 40 11.72 -0.35 14.50
C GLN A 40 12.17 -1.49 13.57
N ILE A 41 11.57 -1.59 12.38
CA ILE A 41 11.97 -2.59 11.37
C ILE A 41 13.44 -2.40 10.99
N PHE A 42 13.86 -1.16 10.73
CA PHE A 42 15.23 -0.85 10.38
C PHE A 42 16.22 -1.32 11.44
N LEU A 43 15.97 -0.98 12.71
CA LEU A 43 16.84 -1.38 13.82
C LEU A 43 16.92 -2.90 13.98
N ASP A 44 15.78 -3.60 13.85
CA ASP A 44 15.73 -5.07 13.90
C ASP A 44 16.57 -5.71 12.78
N THR A 45 16.45 -5.20 11.54
CA THR A 45 17.27 -5.69 10.40
C THR A 45 18.77 -5.46 10.57
N ARG A 46 19.16 -4.52 11.45
CA ARG A 46 20.54 -4.21 11.79
C ARG A 46 21.04 -4.92 13.06
N LEU A 47 20.24 -5.83 13.63
CA LEU A 47 20.52 -6.56 14.88
C LEU A 47 20.52 -5.66 16.13
N PHE A 48 19.87 -4.50 16.06
CA PHE A 48 19.58 -3.63 17.20
C PHE A 48 18.11 -3.81 17.60
N GLY A 49 17.78 -4.93 18.26
CA GLY A 49 16.38 -5.29 18.55
C GLY A 49 15.62 -4.19 19.32
N PRO A 50 14.56 -3.58 18.75
CA PRO A 50 13.79 -2.50 19.39
C PRO A 50 12.69 -3.03 20.34
N GLY A 51 12.61 -4.34 20.54
CA GLY A 51 11.51 -4.97 21.27
C GLY A 51 10.30 -5.21 20.37
N LYS A 52 9.19 -4.48 20.59
CA LYS A 52 7.96 -4.65 19.81
C LYS A 52 8.01 -3.82 18.51
N LEU A 53 7.44 -4.35 17.44
CA LEU A 53 7.23 -3.67 16.16
C LEU A 53 5.78 -3.18 16.08
N ASP A 54 5.40 -2.31 17.01
CA ASP A 54 4.03 -1.83 17.20
C ASP A 54 3.79 -0.40 16.69
N GLY A 55 4.82 0.22 16.09
CA GLY A 55 4.77 1.61 15.61
C GLY A 55 4.64 2.65 16.71
N ARG A 56 4.97 2.29 17.97
CA ARG A 56 4.93 3.20 19.11
C ARG A 56 6.34 3.49 19.62
N PRO A 57 6.61 4.73 20.05
CA PRO A 57 7.86 5.02 20.72
C PRO A 57 7.88 4.31 22.07
N GLY A 58 9.07 3.95 22.54
CA GLY A 58 9.23 3.20 23.78
C GLY A 58 10.69 3.00 24.15
N GLU A 59 10.91 2.65 25.41
CA GLU A 59 12.26 2.55 26.01
C GLU A 59 13.19 1.62 25.21
N PHE A 60 12.67 0.49 24.72
CA PHE A 60 13.48 -0.46 23.95
C PHE A 60 13.86 0.10 22.57
N THR A 61 12.93 0.73 21.85
CA THR A 61 13.22 1.40 20.57
C THR A 61 14.24 2.52 20.77
N THR A 62 14.08 3.35 21.81
CA THR A 62 15.03 4.44 22.12
C THR A 62 16.43 3.90 22.44
N LYS A 63 16.52 2.84 23.27
CA LYS A 63 17.80 2.20 23.57
C LYS A 63 18.45 1.56 22.35
N ALA A 64 17.66 0.93 21.48
CA ALA A 64 18.14 0.34 20.23
C ALA A 64 18.69 1.42 19.28
N LEU A 65 17.98 2.54 19.13
CA LEU A 65 18.42 3.69 18.34
C LEU A 65 19.75 4.25 18.87
N LYS A 66 19.84 4.51 20.17
CA LYS A 66 21.08 5.03 20.78
C LYS A 66 22.26 4.08 20.57
N ARG A 67 22.06 2.77 20.74
CA ARG A 67 23.11 1.77 20.45
C ARG A 67 23.55 1.77 18.99
N TYR A 68 22.60 1.86 18.06
CA TYR A 68 22.90 1.97 16.63
C TYR A 68 23.70 3.24 16.33
N GLN A 69 23.29 4.37 16.90
CA GLN A 69 23.97 5.66 16.75
C GLN A 69 25.41 5.59 17.29
N THR A 70 25.61 5.09 18.51
CA THR A 70 26.94 4.90 19.09
C THR A 70 27.81 3.99 18.25
N ALA A 71 27.28 2.85 17.77
CA ALA A 71 28.03 1.90 16.94
C ALA A 71 28.47 2.48 15.59
N HIS A 72 27.89 3.60 15.17
CA HIS A 72 28.19 4.27 13.90
C HIS A 72 28.72 5.70 14.07
N GLY A 73 29.02 6.13 15.30
CA GLY A 73 29.55 7.47 15.58
C GLY A 73 28.58 8.61 15.27
N LEU A 74 27.27 8.33 15.33
CA LEU A 74 26.22 9.32 15.13
C LEU A 74 25.86 10.00 16.47
N PRO A 75 25.39 11.26 16.44
CA PRO A 75 24.82 11.90 17.63
C PRO A 75 23.59 11.13 18.13
N GLU A 76 23.37 11.15 19.45
CA GLU A 76 22.18 10.53 20.03
C GLU A 76 20.93 11.37 19.72
N THR A 77 19.85 10.67 19.35
CA THR A 77 18.52 11.28 19.19
C THR A 77 17.64 10.90 20.37
N GLU A 78 16.90 11.88 20.88
CA GLU A 78 15.83 11.65 21.85
C GLU A 78 14.52 11.35 21.10
N MET A 79 13.83 10.27 21.47
CA MET A 79 12.50 9.99 20.95
C MET A 79 11.47 10.44 21.98
N GLU A 80 10.71 11.49 21.67
CA GLU A 80 9.59 11.90 22.50
C GLU A 80 8.41 10.92 22.35
N THR A 81 7.49 10.97 23.31
CA THR A 81 6.42 9.97 23.52
C THR A 81 5.48 9.74 22.32
N HIS A 82 5.56 10.52 21.25
CA HIS A 82 4.70 10.38 20.06
C HIS A 82 5.38 10.75 18.73
N THR A 83 6.65 11.13 18.73
CA THR A 83 7.30 11.71 17.55
C THR A 83 8.74 11.27 17.46
N LEU A 84 9.17 11.05 16.21
CA LEU A 84 10.54 10.81 15.84
C LEU A 84 11.09 12.11 15.26
N ASP A 85 11.91 12.83 16.03
CA ASP A 85 12.55 14.09 15.63
C ASP A 85 14.02 13.79 15.28
N LEU A 86 14.29 13.51 13.99
CA LEU A 86 15.61 13.12 13.48
C LEU A 86 16.43 14.31 12.99
#